data_AF-A0A4U1MK37-F1
#
_entry.id   AF-A0A4U1MK37-F1
#
_cell.length_a   1.000
_cell.length_b   1.000
_cell.length_c   1.000
_cell.angle_alpha   90.00
_cell.angle_beta   90.00
_cell.angle_gamma   90.00
#
_symmetry.space_group_name_H-M   'P 1'
#
loop_
_entity.id
_entity.type
_entity.pdbx_description
1 polymer ?
#
loop_
_entity_poly.entity_id
_entity_poly.type
_entity_poly.pdbx_seq_one_letter_code
_entity_poly.pdbx_strand_id
1 'polypeptide(L)'
;MIKTAVILAAGMGSRIRNRSEGRPKGFLTIDGKPLIEHSIEKLLDAGIENIYIGTGYKKEEYKSLSQKYSQITCFNNPDYNASGSLFTLYQIEPYITDDFLLLESDILFERKALQTVLANKRSDVILASELTSSGDEVFIEVDKDQNLIMMSKNTNELSAVFAELVGIVKLSLSTFKILCKKASMLFQSSKDLHYEDGLVHIAKEVDLYVQNADNLVWCEVDDEHHYQRANNLIAPLIKARESSHHVERKILLNPGPATTTDTVKHAQIVADICPRESDFGDTMTFVSQALTEFVGNPNEYTTIMFGGSGTAAVESILSSVVDKEAIVIVNNGAYGERMLKIATIYGLNVLEYRSPLESAIDLIKLELLIQNARVKISHLMIVHCETTTGLLNNIEAVGKICEKHNVAMIVDAMSSYGAIPIDMKRMNISYLAASSNKNLQGMAGVSFVIANNEQLDKIKEIKPRNLYLNLSEQYEHFVSTKQMRFTPPVQTLYALRQAILETQWEGIERRYNRYSKSWRTLLKGLKALGLTHLIDEPNHSRIITSIVEPSHQGYDFDELHDFLYDRGFTIYPGKLDDLNTFRVANIGDITYKDMECFLTLLEQYLKG
;
A
#
# COMPACT_ATOMS: atom_id res chain seq x y z
N MET A 1 15.81 8.61 4.09
CA MET A 1 14.35 8.87 4.05
C MET A 1 13.86 8.88 5.49
N ILE A 2 13.13 9.91 5.92
CA ILE A 2 12.59 9.98 7.29
C ILE A 2 11.45 8.97 7.43
N LYS A 3 11.47 8.15 8.47
CA LYS A 3 10.48 7.10 8.73
C LYS A 3 9.68 7.31 10.00
N THR A 4 10.12 8.22 10.86
CA THR A 4 9.52 8.47 12.18
C THR A 4 8.95 9.87 12.26
N ALA A 5 7.81 10.02 12.94
CA ALA A 5 7.24 11.30 13.32
C ALA A 5 6.85 11.32 14.80
N VAL A 6 6.93 12.48 15.43
CA VAL A 6 6.52 12.75 16.81
C VAL A 6 5.47 13.86 16.79
N ILE A 7 4.30 13.60 17.37
CA ILE A 7 3.21 14.58 17.51
C ILE A 7 3.06 14.96 18.99
N LEU A 8 3.21 16.23 19.32
CA LEU A 8 3.03 16.75 20.68
C LEU A 8 1.55 17.06 20.93
N ALA A 9 0.93 16.30 21.82
CA ALA A 9 -0.52 16.25 21.97
C ALA A 9 -0.98 16.19 23.45
N ALA A 10 -0.14 16.68 24.38
CA ALA A 10 -0.36 16.57 25.81
C ALA A 10 -1.20 17.71 26.42
N GLY A 11 -1.31 18.84 25.72
CA GLY A 11 -1.96 20.06 26.21
C GLY A 11 -3.48 19.95 26.38
N MET A 12 -4.04 20.77 27.28
CA MET A 12 -5.48 20.77 27.59
C MET A 12 -6.34 21.56 26.59
N GLY A 13 -5.76 22.58 25.94
CA GLY A 13 -6.49 23.49 25.05
C GLY A 13 -7.67 24.23 25.68
N SER A 14 -7.38 24.92 26.79
CA SER A 14 -8.39 25.63 27.59
C SER A 14 -9.23 26.64 26.80
N ARG A 15 -8.66 27.29 25.79
CA ARG A 15 -9.30 28.34 24.96
C ARG A 15 -10.45 27.84 24.08
N ILE A 16 -10.50 26.55 23.74
CA ILE A 16 -11.47 25.97 22.79
C ILE A 16 -12.21 24.73 23.34
N ARG A 17 -12.10 24.49 24.65
CA ARG A 17 -12.59 23.29 25.34
C ARG A 17 -14.08 22.98 25.12
N ASN A 18 -14.92 24.00 24.94
CA ASN A 18 -16.36 23.82 24.72
C ASN A 18 -16.65 23.16 23.36
N ARG A 19 -15.86 23.48 22.33
CA ARG A 19 -15.99 22.90 20.98
C ARG A 19 -15.45 21.48 20.90
N SER A 20 -14.41 21.18 21.66
CA SER A 20 -13.85 19.83 21.69
C SER A 20 -14.69 18.87 22.55
N GLU A 21 -15.80 19.31 23.14
CA GLU A 21 -16.60 18.54 24.11
C GLU A 21 -15.72 18.01 25.26
N GLY A 22 -14.71 18.79 25.62
CA GLY A 22 -13.69 18.44 26.59
C GLY A 22 -12.69 17.37 26.13
N ARG A 23 -12.67 16.94 24.87
CA ARG A 23 -11.60 16.10 24.29
C ARG A 23 -10.33 16.94 24.04
N PRO A 24 -9.15 16.33 23.85
CA PRO A 24 -7.95 17.07 23.46
C PRO A 24 -8.14 17.85 22.15
N LYS A 25 -7.41 18.95 21.96
CA LYS A 25 -7.52 19.83 20.77
C LYS A 25 -7.34 19.09 19.44
N GLY A 26 -6.42 18.13 19.38
CA GLY A 26 -6.23 17.31 18.18
C GLY A 26 -7.49 16.56 17.73
N PHE A 27 -8.49 16.40 18.61
CA PHE A 27 -9.79 15.81 18.27
C PHE A 27 -10.86 16.82 17.83
N LEU A 28 -10.53 18.10 17.74
CA LEU A 28 -11.40 19.07 17.07
C LEU A 28 -11.63 18.64 15.63
N THR A 29 -12.89 18.66 15.23
CA THR A 29 -13.31 18.18 13.91
C THR A 29 -13.37 19.34 12.92
N ILE A 30 -12.62 19.22 11.82
CA ILE A 30 -12.61 20.12 10.66
C ILE A 30 -12.92 19.30 9.41
N ASP A 31 -13.86 19.74 8.58
CA ASP A 31 -14.39 18.99 7.42
C ASP A 31 -14.75 17.53 7.75
N GLY A 32 -15.40 17.31 8.91
CA GLY A 32 -15.86 16.00 9.36
C GLY A 32 -14.78 15.05 9.89
N LYS A 33 -13.52 15.48 10.02
CA LYS A 33 -12.39 14.66 10.51
C LYS A 33 -11.60 15.36 11.64
N PRO A 34 -11.12 14.63 12.66
CA PRO A 34 -10.23 15.17 13.69
C PRO A 34 -8.94 15.78 13.11
N LEU A 35 -8.49 16.93 13.63
CA LEU A 35 -7.24 17.59 13.22
C LEU A 35 -6.05 16.64 13.21
N ILE A 36 -5.85 15.89 14.30
CA ILE A 36 -4.73 14.97 14.40
C ILE A 36 -4.82 13.84 13.36
N GLU A 37 -6.02 13.43 12.96
CA GLU A 37 -6.19 12.42 11.91
C GLU A 37 -5.85 12.97 10.52
N HIS A 38 -6.10 14.25 10.25
CA HIS A 38 -5.60 14.91 9.02
C HIS A 38 -4.07 14.85 8.96
N SER A 39 -3.40 15.13 10.08
CA SER A 39 -1.93 15.07 10.16
C SER A 39 -1.41 13.64 10.03
N ILE A 40 -2.03 12.67 10.71
CA ILE A 40 -1.65 11.25 10.65
C ILE A 40 -1.73 10.73 9.22
N GLU A 41 -2.86 10.93 8.53
CA GLU A 41 -3.02 10.46 7.14
C GLU A 41 -1.97 11.09 6.22
N LYS A 42 -1.69 12.40 6.36
CA LYS A 42 -0.66 13.09 5.58
C LYS A 42 0.74 12.55 5.83
N LEU A 43 1.07 12.21 7.08
CA LEU A 43 2.34 11.58 7.43
C LEU A 43 2.45 10.19 6.80
N LEU A 44 1.40 9.37 6.87
CA LEU A 44 1.37 8.04 6.25
C LEU A 44 1.52 8.13 4.72
N ASP A 45 0.84 9.06 4.08
CA ASP A 45 0.95 9.31 2.65
C ASP A 45 2.33 9.82 2.24
N ALA A 46 3.05 10.48 3.16
CA ALA A 46 4.44 10.89 2.96
C ALA A 46 5.45 9.76 3.24
N GLY A 47 4.99 8.54 3.56
CA GLY A 47 5.84 7.38 3.78
C GLY A 47 6.37 7.21 5.21
N ILE A 48 5.79 7.91 6.19
CA ILE A 48 6.12 7.72 7.60
C ILE A 48 5.60 6.35 8.08
N GLU A 49 6.48 5.60 8.72
CA GLU A 49 6.24 4.21 9.15
C GLU A 49 5.95 4.13 10.67
N ASN A 50 6.50 5.06 11.47
CA ASN A 50 6.31 5.13 12.93
C ASN A 50 5.82 6.53 13.35
N ILE A 51 4.72 6.59 14.10
CA ILE A 51 4.16 7.85 14.62
C ILE A 51 4.07 7.77 16.15
N TYR A 52 4.85 8.58 16.84
CA TYR A 52 4.87 8.66 18.28
C TYR A 52 4.06 9.86 18.76
N ILE A 53 3.06 9.63 19.61
CA ILE A 53 2.19 10.69 20.10
C ILE A 53 2.49 10.94 21.58
N GLY A 54 2.99 12.13 21.90
CA GLY A 54 3.17 12.61 23.26
C GLY A 54 1.83 13.06 23.85
N THR A 55 1.20 12.19 24.61
CA THR A 55 -0.12 12.38 25.22
C THR A 55 -0.04 12.91 26.65
N GLY A 56 -1.15 13.44 27.17
CA GLY A 56 -1.25 13.95 28.54
C GLY A 56 -2.72 14.06 28.94
N TYR A 57 -3.30 15.25 28.75
CA TYR A 57 -4.74 15.45 28.96
C TYR A 57 -5.57 14.42 28.19
N LYS A 58 -6.46 13.71 28.91
CA LYS A 58 -7.32 12.65 28.34
C LYS A 58 -6.61 11.67 27.39
N LYS A 59 -5.40 11.21 27.75
CA LYS A 59 -4.60 10.23 26.99
C LYS A 59 -5.35 9.03 26.43
N GLU A 60 -6.42 8.59 27.10
CA GLU A 60 -7.26 7.46 26.69
C GLU A 60 -7.91 7.67 25.31
N GLU A 61 -8.18 8.92 24.92
CA GLU A 61 -8.73 9.26 23.59
C GLU A 61 -7.77 8.85 22.46
N TYR A 62 -6.47 9.06 22.65
CA TYR A 62 -5.44 8.71 21.67
C TYR A 62 -5.23 7.19 21.53
N LYS A 63 -5.64 6.38 22.52
CA LYS A 63 -5.60 4.92 22.39
C LYS A 63 -6.50 4.43 21.24
N SER A 64 -7.63 5.10 21.00
CA SER A 64 -8.49 4.77 19.85
C SER A 64 -7.77 4.94 18.51
N LEU A 65 -6.86 5.91 18.41
CA LEU A 65 -6.03 6.11 17.21
C LEU A 65 -5.02 4.97 17.03
N SER A 66 -4.38 4.49 18.10
CA SER A 66 -3.48 3.31 18.02
C SER A 66 -4.18 2.01 17.65
N GLN A 67 -5.50 1.92 17.88
CA GLN A 67 -6.31 0.78 17.40
C GLN A 67 -6.65 0.92 15.91
N LYS A 68 -6.78 2.16 15.41
CA LYS A 68 -7.10 2.47 14.02
C LYS A 68 -5.88 2.44 13.11
N TYR A 69 -4.73 2.94 13.58
CA TYR A 69 -3.48 3.04 12.85
C TYR A 69 -2.38 2.29 13.62
N SER A 70 -1.89 1.18 13.06
CA SER A 70 -0.87 0.33 13.69
C SER A 70 0.50 1.01 13.84
N GLN A 71 0.73 2.09 13.10
CA GLN A 71 1.94 2.91 13.14
C GLN A 71 2.03 3.79 14.40
N ILE A 72 0.92 3.95 15.14
CA ILE A 72 0.84 4.88 16.26
C ILE A 72 1.24 4.22 17.58
N THR A 73 2.21 4.79 18.26
CA THR A 73 2.52 4.50 19.68
C THR A 73 2.34 5.74 20.53
N CYS A 74 1.56 5.64 21.61
CA CYS A 74 1.29 6.76 22.51
C CYS A 74 2.20 6.70 23.74
N PHE A 75 2.84 7.83 24.06
CA PHE A 75 3.64 8.02 25.28
C PHE A 75 2.94 9.03 26.18
N ASN A 76 2.81 8.74 27.47
CA ASN A 76 2.08 9.62 28.40
C ASN A 76 3.04 10.49 29.21
N ASN A 77 2.89 11.80 29.13
CA ASN A 77 3.47 12.76 30.06
C ASN A 77 2.53 12.90 31.28
N PRO A 78 2.87 12.34 32.46
CA PRO A 78 2.04 12.48 33.66
C PRO A 78 2.03 13.91 34.23
N ASP A 79 3.06 14.69 33.95
CA ASP A 79 3.26 16.06 34.45
C ASP A 79 2.69 17.12 33.47
N TYR A 80 1.82 16.74 32.53
CA TYR A 80 1.34 17.62 31.44
C TYR A 80 0.65 18.92 31.92
N ASN A 81 0.19 18.97 33.17
CA ASN A 81 -0.46 20.13 33.77
C ASN A 81 0.53 21.12 34.41
N ALA A 82 1.79 20.73 34.58
CA ALA A 82 2.86 21.51 35.21
C ALA A 82 4.13 21.51 34.35
N SER A 83 4.01 21.17 33.07
CA SER A 83 5.10 21.12 32.11
C SER A 83 4.66 21.51 30.71
N GLY A 84 5.61 22.01 29.91
CA GLY A 84 5.37 22.45 28.55
C GLY A 84 5.62 21.36 27.50
N SER A 85 5.55 21.76 26.23
CA SER A 85 5.72 20.85 25.08
C SER A 85 7.12 20.25 25.01
N LEU A 86 8.17 20.97 25.44
CA LEU A 86 9.55 20.45 25.49
C LEU A 86 9.69 19.27 26.46
N PHE A 87 9.02 19.32 27.60
CA PHE A 87 9.06 18.21 28.57
C PHE A 87 8.36 16.97 28.02
N THR A 88 7.24 17.15 27.33
CA THR A 88 6.54 16.05 26.65
C THR A 88 7.44 15.40 25.59
N LEU A 89 8.11 16.22 24.77
CA LEU A 89 9.08 15.73 23.78
C LEU A 89 10.25 14.99 24.44
N TYR A 90 10.80 15.52 25.53
CA TYR A 90 11.89 14.91 26.29
C TYR A 90 11.53 13.52 26.84
N GLN A 91 10.28 13.30 27.28
CA GLN A 91 9.84 11.98 27.77
C GLN A 91 9.86 10.89 26.68
N ILE A 92 9.82 11.27 25.40
CA ILE A 92 9.81 10.34 24.26
C ILE A 92 11.25 9.98 23.83
N GLU A 93 12.26 10.74 24.28
CA GLU A 93 13.67 10.59 23.86
C GLU A 93 14.23 9.17 23.83
N PRO A 94 13.93 8.29 24.81
CA PRO A 94 14.46 6.92 24.81
C PRO A 94 13.96 6.05 23.66
N TYR A 95 12.87 6.44 23.00
CA TYR A 95 12.20 5.68 21.95
C TYR A 95 12.53 6.17 20.54
N ILE A 96 13.15 7.34 20.40
CA ILE A 96 13.57 7.88 19.11
C ILE A 96 14.96 7.34 18.75
N THR A 97 15.05 6.61 17.64
CA THR A 97 16.27 5.92 17.19
C THR A 97 16.77 6.37 15.81
N ASP A 98 16.03 7.25 15.14
CA ASP A 98 16.33 7.80 13.82
C ASP A 98 15.92 9.27 13.71
N ASP A 99 16.30 9.90 12.60
CA ASP A 99 15.84 11.25 12.26
C ASP A 99 14.31 11.26 12.09
N PHE A 100 13.65 12.32 12.53
CA PHE A 100 12.19 12.35 12.62
C PHE A 100 11.57 13.71 12.28
N LEU A 101 10.28 13.71 12.01
CA LEU A 101 9.46 14.93 11.95
C LEU A 101 8.80 15.18 13.31
N LEU A 102 8.97 16.37 13.87
CA LEU A 102 8.23 16.88 15.02
C LEU A 102 7.04 17.71 14.53
N LEU A 103 5.85 17.45 15.08
CA LEU A 103 4.61 18.16 14.75
C LEU A 103 3.83 18.54 16.01
N GLU A 104 3.10 19.64 15.92
CA GLU A 104 2.03 19.99 16.85
C GLU A 104 0.72 19.23 16.53
N SER A 105 -0.15 19.05 17.53
CA SER A 105 -1.40 18.28 17.36
C SER A 105 -2.58 19.09 16.84
N ASP A 106 -2.48 20.41 16.87
CA ASP A 106 -3.52 21.40 16.61
C ASP A 106 -3.33 22.16 15.29
N ILE A 107 -2.42 21.70 14.44
CA ILE A 107 -2.21 22.27 13.11
C ILE A 107 -3.04 21.55 12.03
N LEU A 108 -3.45 22.32 11.03
CA LEU A 108 -4.02 21.86 9.77
C LEU A 108 -3.16 22.43 8.64
N PHE A 109 -2.63 21.59 7.76
CA PHE A 109 -1.68 22.00 6.72
C PHE A 109 -1.89 21.23 5.42
N GLU A 110 -1.56 21.80 4.27
CA GLU A 110 -1.54 21.07 2.99
C GLU A 110 -0.31 20.16 2.84
N ARG A 111 -0.41 19.11 2.01
CA ARG A 111 0.67 18.13 1.73
C ARG A 111 2.01 18.76 1.34
N LYS A 112 1.98 19.94 0.70
CA LYS A 112 3.16 20.73 0.36
C LYS A 112 4.06 20.96 1.57
N ALA A 113 3.50 21.09 2.79
CA ALA A 113 4.26 21.26 4.02
C ALA A 113 5.27 20.10 4.22
N LEU A 114 4.76 18.86 4.19
CA LEU A 114 5.59 17.66 4.36
C LEU A 114 6.54 17.47 3.18
N GLN A 115 6.07 17.69 1.95
CA GLN A 115 6.90 17.59 0.75
C GLN A 115 8.10 18.57 0.82
N THR A 116 7.86 19.81 1.26
CA THR A 116 8.88 20.86 1.36
C THR A 116 9.94 20.49 2.39
N VAL A 117 9.55 20.09 3.59
CA VAL A 117 10.51 19.77 4.66
C VAL A 117 11.28 18.47 4.39
N LEU A 118 10.63 17.46 3.80
CA LEU A 118 11.23 16.16 3.47
C LEU A 118 12.17 16.24 2.26
N ALA A 119 11.89 17.10 1.27
CA ALA A 119 12.74 17.28 0.10
C ALA A 119 14.03 18.07 0.39
N ASN A 120 14.08 18.83 1.49
CA ASN A 120 15.26 19.61 1.85
C ASN A 120 16.42 18.68 2.26
N LYS A 121 17.61 18.88 1.69
CA LYS A 121 18.79 18.03 1.93
C LYS A 121 19.45 18.23 3.29
N ARG A 122 19.18 19.34 3.98
CA ARG A 122 19.69 19.59 5.34
C ARG A 122 19.00 18.66 6.33
N SER A 123 19.74 18.24 7.36
CA SER A 123 19.24 17.29 8.36
C SER A 123 18.27 17.92 9.34
N ASP A 124 18.51 19.18 9.71
CA ASP A 124 17.70 19.93 10.68
C ASP A 124 17.03 21.12 10.00
N VAL A 125 15.69 21.06 9.89
CA VAL A 125 14.89 22.02 9.11
C VAL A 125 13.63 22.39 9.88
N ILE A 126 13.47 23.69 10.16
CA ILE A 126 12.24 24.27 10.71
C ILE A 126 11.40 24.74 9.53
N LEU A 127 10.17 24.23 9.41
CA LEU A 127 9.23 24.72 8.41
C LEU A 127 8.62 26.03 8.89
N ALA A 128 8.72 27.06 8.05
CA ALA A 128 8.14 28.37 8.28
C ALA A 128 7.24 28.78 7.10
N SER A 129 6.41 29.79 7.30
CA SER A 129 5.56 30.38 6.27
C SER A 129 5.61 31.91 6.31
N GLU A 130 4.97 32.52 5.32
CA GLU A 130 4.53 33.92 5.40
C GLU A 130 3.64 34.15 6.63
N LEU A 131 3.59 35.40 7.09
CA LEU A 131 2.80 35.79 8.27
C LEU A 131 1.31 35.62 7.99
N THR A 132 0.64 34.86 8.84
CA THR A 132 -0.76 34.46 8.69
C THR A 132 -1.75 35.49 9.23
N SER A 133 -1.27 36.44 10.06
CA SER A 133 -2.12 37.41 10.78
C SER A 133 -3.19 36.70 11.63
N SER A 134 -2.83 35.57 12.25
CA SER A 134 -3.73 34.71 13.02
C SER A 134 -3.99 35.25 14.43
N GLY A 135 -3.05 36.00 15.01
CA GLY A 135 -3.14 36.57 16.36
C GLY A 135 -2.48 35.73 17.47
N ASP A 136 -1.83 34.62 17.13
CA ASP A 136 -1.01 33.82 18.05
C ASP A 136 0.32 33.37 17.43
N GLU A 137 0.83 34.14 16.46
CA GLU A 137 2.00 33.81 15.67
C GLU A 137 3.27 33.65 16.52
N VAL A 138 4.06 32.62 16.21
CA VAL A 138 5.45 32.51 16.67
C VAL A 138 6.36 33.01 15.55
N PHE A 139 6.88 34.22 15.71
CA PHE A 139 7.76 34.87 14.75
C PHE A 139 9.18 34.34 14.87
N ILE A 140 9.84 34.14 13.73
CA ILE A 140 11.20 33.60 13.63
C ILE A 140 12.17 34.70 13.16
N GLU A 141 13.30 34.83 13.84
CA GLU A 141 14.48 35.58 13.40
C GLU A 141 15.57 34.60 12.94
N VAL A 142 16.25 34.92 11.85
CA VAL A 142 17.31 34.10 11.25
C VAL A 142 18.58 34.89 10.98
N ASP A 143 19.70 34.17 10.90
CA ASP A 143 20.98 34.73 10.45
C ASP A 143 21.04 34.85 8.91
N LYS A 144 22.20 35.30 8.41
CA LYS A 144 22.46 35.47 6.97
C LYS A 144 22.38 34.17 6.16
N ASP A 145 22.56 33.03 6.82
CA ASP A 145 22.56 31.68 6.23
C ASP A 145 21.20 30.98 6.45
N GLN A 146 20.20 31.75 6.92
CA GLN A 146 18.84 31.35 7.29
C GLN A 146 18.78 30.30 8.39
N ASN A 147 19.75 30.29 9.30
CA ASN A 147 19.67 29.49 10.51
C ASN A 147 18.94 30.27 11.62
N LEU A 148 18.21 29.56 12.47
CA LEU A 148 17.46 30.12 13.58
C LEU A 148 18.36 30.96 14.51
N ILE A 149 17.92 32.16 14.88
CA ILE A 149 18.50 32.97 15.97
C ILE A 149 17.56 32.99 17.17
N MET A 150 16.28 33.30 16.94
CA MET A 150 15.28 33.52 17.98
C MET A 150 13.88 33.17 17.46
N MET A 151 13.02 32.71 18.37
CA MET A 151 11.57 32.63 18.16
C MET A 151 10.87 33.42 19.27
N SER A 152 9.85 34.20 18.93
CA SER A 152 9.04 34.88 19.94
C SER A 152 7.64 35.19 19.41
N LYS A 153 6.65 35.22 20.30
CA LYS A 153 5.31 35.78 20.02
C LYS A 153 5.29 37.30 20.07
N ASN A 154 6.35 37.92 20.58
CA ASN A 154 6.49 39.37 20.71
C ASN A 154 7.56 39.88 19.74
N THR A 155 7.13 40.59 18.70
CA THR A 155 8.03 41.13 17.66
C THR A 155 9.09 42.11 18.20
N ASN A 156 8.89 42.70 19.38
CA ASN A 156 9.88 43.59 20.00
C ASN A 156 11.11 42.85 20.56
N GLU A 157 11.03 41.53 20.69
CA GLU A 157 12.14 40.68 21.12
C GLU A 157 13.04 40.24 19.95
N LEU A 158 12.64 40.56 18.72
CA LEU A 158 13.33 40.19 17.49
C LEU A 158 13.96 41.42 16.84
N SER A 159 15.17 41.27 16.31
CA SER A 159 15.82 42.33 15.53
C SER A 159 15.16 42.49 14.15
N ALA A 160 14.70 41.38 13.59
CA ALA A 160 13.97 41.32 12.33
C ALA A 160 13.08 40.07 12.29
N VAL A 161 11.86 40.23 11.79
CA VAL A 161 10.94 39.11 11.53
C VAL A 161 11.23 38.55 10.14
N PHE A 162 11.58 37.26 10.07
CA PHE A 162 11.79 36.54 8.81
C PHE A 162 10.53 35.81 8.34
N ALA A 163 9.92 35.02 9.21
CA ALA A 163 8.80 34.15 8.89
C ALA A 163 8.00 33.77 10.16
N GLU A 164 6.90 33.05 9.99
CA GLU A 164 6.10 32.44 11.06
C GLU A 164 6.37 30.93 11.15
N LEU A 165 6.46 30.40 12.37
CA LEU A 165 6.60 28.96 12.62
C LEU A 165 5.32 28.20 12.24
N VAL A 166 5.45 27.12 11.47
CA VAL A 166 4.31 26.28 11.05
C VAL A 166 3.97 25.17 12.07
N GLY A 167 4.89 24.86 12.98
CA GLY A 167 4.73 23.74 13.93
C GLY A 167 5.16 22.39 13.35
N ILE A 168 5.97 22.39 12.29
CA ILE A 168 6.58 21.18 11.69
C ILE A 168 8.10 21.35 11.60
N VAL A 169 8.85 20.44 12.21
CA VAL A 169 10.32 20.49 12.24
C VAL A 169 10.90 19.13 11.90
N LYS A 170 11.83 19.05 10.95
CA LYS A 170 12.65 17.86 10.73
C LYS A 170 13.91 17.96 11.58
N LEU A 171 14.15 16.97 12.42
CA LEU A 171 15.30 16.92 13.31
C LEU A 171 16.11 15.65 13.07
N SER A 172 17.43 15.82 13.01
CA SER A 172 18.34 14.71 13.10
C SER A 172 18.36 14.14 14.51
N LEU A 173 18.62 12.83 14.63
CA LEU A 173 18.78 12.19 15.93
C LEU A 173 19.88 12.89 16.75
N SER A 174 20.96 13.30 16.10
CA SER A 174 22.10 13.96 16.75
C SER A 174 21.70 15.30 17.39
N THR A 175 20.99 16.15 16.66
CA THR A 175 20.46 17.42 17.14
C THR A 175 19.44 17.21 18.25
N PHE A 176 18.58 16.19 18.12
CA PHE A 176 17.63 15.86 19.17
C PHE A 176 18.29 15.42 20.48
N LYS A 177 19.39 14.64 20.44
CA LYS A 177 20.14 14.32 21.66
C LYS A 177 20.77 15.55 22.31
N ILE A 178 21.23 16.53 21.52
CA ILE A 178 21.73 17.82 22.03
C ILE A 178 20.58 18.59 22.71
N LEU A 179 19.41 18.67 22.06
CA LEU A 179 18.19 19.26 22.62
C LEU A 179 17.85 18.66 23.97
N CYS A 180 17.76 17.33 24.07
CA CYS A 180 17.41 16.65 25.31
C CYS A 180 18.45 16.85 26.42
N LYS A 181 19.74 16.87 26.07
CA LYS A 181 20.81 17.18 27.03
C LYS A 181 20.65 18.58 27.61
N LYS A 182 20.37 19.59 26.77
CA LYS A 182 20.13 20.97 27.23
C LYS A 182 18.82 21.09 28.03
N ALA A 183 17.74 20.49 27.53
CA ALA A 183 16.45 20.47 28.21
C ALA A 183 16.56 19.92 29.64
N SER A 184 17.34 18.85 29.85
CA SER A 184 17.57 18.27 31.18
C SER A 184 18.14 19.26 32.21
N MET A 185 18.93 20.23 31.76
CA MET A 185 19.48 21.29 32.61
C MET A 185 18.45 22.40 32.85
N LEU A 186 17.71 22.79 31.80
CA LEU A 186 16.66 23.82 31.88
C LEU A 186 15.52 23.41 32.83
N PHE A 187 15.18 22.12 32.87
CA PHE A 187 14.16 21.58 33.76
C PHE A 187 14.51 21.66 35.26
N GLN A 188 15.76 21.96 35.61
CA GLN A 188 16.12 22.28 37.00
C GLN A 188 15.52 23.61 37.45
N SER A 189 15.23 24.53 36.51
CA SER A 189 14.61 25.83 36.78
C SER A 189 13.10 25.81 36.54
N SER A 190 12.65 25.34 35.38
CA SER A 190 11.23 25.22 35.04
C SER A 190 10.99 24.07 34.06
N LYS A 191 9.95 23.27 34.31
CA LYS A 191 9.44 22.27 33.34
C LYS A 191 8.46 22.87 32.34
N ASP A 192 7.98 24.09 32.60
CA ASP A 192 7.03 24.80 31.77
C ASP A 192 7.77 25.56 30.66
N LEU A 193 8.31 24.80 29.72
CA LEU A 193 9.05 25.28 28.56
C LEU A 193 8.49 24.65 27.29
N HIS A 194 8.40 25.47 26.25
CA HIS A 194 7.94 25.07 24.94
C HIS A 194 9.10 24.49 24.12
N TYR A 195 8.81 23.61 23.15
CA TYR A 195 9.87 22.96 22.37
C TYR A 195 10.66 23.98 21.54
N GLU A 196 9.98 25.06 21.14
CA GLU A 196 10.49 26.27 20.50
C GLU A 196 11.59 26.92 21.36
N ASP A 197 11.35 27.08 22.66
CA ASP A 197 12.36 27.58 23.61
C ASP A 197 13.61 26.70 23.57
N GLY A 198 13.41 25.38 23.55
CA GLY A 198 14.48 24.41 23.44
C GLY A 198 15.29 24.55 22.14
N LEU A 199 14.61 24.74 21.00
CA LEU A 199 15.25 24.97 19.70
C LEU A 199 16.07 26.26 19.70
N VAL A 200 15.53 27.35 20.24
CA VAL A 200 16.26 28.63 20.39
C VAL A 200 17.51 28.46 21.25
N HIS A 201 17.43 27.69 22.35
CA HIS A 201 18.58 27.45 23.22
C HIS A 201 19.71 26.69 22.51
N ILE A 202 19.40 25.73 21.65
CA ILE A 202 20.41 24.96 20.92
C ILE A 202 20.88 25.63 19.63
N ALA A 203 20.16 26.63 19.10
CA ALA A 203 20.49 27.30 17.84
C ALA A 203 21.88 27.96 17.80
N LYS A 204 22.50 28.17 18.97
CA LYS A 204 23.90 28.65 19.08
C LYS A 204 24.95 27.55 18.90
N GLU A 205 24.54 26.29 18.98
CA GLU A 205 25.40 25.09 18.94
C GLU A 205 25.13 24.23 17.71
N VAL A 206 23.97 24.35 17.07
CA VAL A 206 23.56 23.61 15.88
C VAL A 206 22.90 24.52 14.85
N ASP A 207 23.17 24.25 13.57
CA ASP A 207 22.54 24.96 12.45
C ASP A 207 21.12 24.44 12.25
N LEU A 208 20.14 25.20 12.71
CA LEU A 208 18.71 24.92 12.49
C LEU A 208 18.21 25.75 11.32
N TYR A 209 18.21 25.18 10.11
CA TYR A 209 17.82 25.91 8.91
C TYR A 209 16.31 26.18 8.88
N VAL A 210 15.93 27.42 8.61
CA VAL A 210 14.52 27.83 8.52
C VAL A 210 14.11 27.86 7.05
N GLN A 211 13.30 26.88 6.65
CA GLN A 211 12.74 26.80 5.30
C GLN A 211 11.41 27.56 5.26
N ASN A 212 11.42 28.77 4.70
CA ASN A 212 10.17 29.44 4.37
C ASN A 212 9.50 28.75 3.16
N ALA A 213 8.25 28.32 3.32
CA ALA A 213 7.45 27.69 2.29
C ALA A 213 6.49 28.72 1.68
N ASP A 214 6.85 29.22 0.50
CA ASP A 214 6.06 30.22 -0.21
C ASP A 214 4.61 29.79 -0.41
N ASN A 215 3.66 30.68 -0.13
CA ASN A 215 2.22 30.45 -0.34
C ASN A 215 1.74 29.11 0.28
N LEU A 216 2.23 28.73 1.46
CA LEU A 216 1.77 27.54 2.17
C LEU A 216 0.39 27.78 2.80
N VAL A 217 -0.57 26.90 2.53
CA VAL A 217 -1.87 26.93 3.21
C VAL A 217 -1.83 26.05 4.45
N TRP A 218 -1.91 26.70 5.60
CA TRP A 218 -1.99 26.05 6.90
C TRP A 218 -2.64 26.96 7.95
N CYS A 219 -2.95 26.40 9.12
CA CYS A 219 -3.29 27.13 10.34
C CYS A 219 -3.11 26.27 11.59
N GLU A 220 -2.80 26.91 12.72
CA GLU A 220 -3.05 26.37 14.05
C GLU A 220 -4.52 26.60 14.45
N VAL A 221 -5.10 25.69 15.25
CA VAL A 221 -6.48 25.76 15.74
C VAL A 221 -6.52 25.79 17.26
N ASP A 222 -6.53 27.01 17.77
CA ASP A 222 -6.19 27.28 19.16
C ASP A 222 -7.35 27.89 19.96
N ASP A 223 -8.15 28.74 19.29
CA ASP A 223 -9.36 29.36 19.79
C ASP A 223 -10.50 29.34 18.74
N GLU A 224 -11.64 29.93 19.10
CA GLU A 224 -12.83 29.95 18.22
C GLU A 224 -12.59 30.72 16.91
N HIS A 225 -11.77 31.76 16.91
CA HIS A 225 -11.43 32.52 15.70
C HIS A 225 -10.61 31.64 14.75
N HIS A 226 -9.60 30.93 15.26
CA HIS A 226 -8.82 29.97 14.50
C HIS A 226 -9.69 28.83 13.95
N TYR A 227 -10.61 28.30 14.75
CA TYR A 227 -11.54 27.24 14.32
C TYR A 227 -12.46 27.67 13.18
N GLN A 228 -12.97 28.91 13.23
CA GLN A 228 -13.77 29.47 12.14
C GLN A 228 -12.94 29.67 10.88
N ARG A 229 -11.71 30.20 11.00
CA ARG A 229 -10.77 30.34 9.88
C ARG A 229 -10.41 28.98 9.27
N ALA A 230 -10.19 27.97 10.10
CA ALA A 230 -9.89 26.61 9.68
C ALA A 230 -11.04 26.02 8.83
N ASN A 231 -12.29 26.12 9.29
CA ASN A 231 -13.44 25.58 8.57
C ASN A 231 -13.84 26.38 7.33
N ASN A 232 -13.84 27.72 7.43
CA ASN A 232 -14.43 28.56 6.40
C ASN A 232 -13.45 28.91 5.28
N LEU A 233 -12.15 28.84 5.53
CA LEU A 233 -11.13 29.28 4.59
C LEU A 233 -10.05 28.21 4.35
N ILE A 234 -9.39 27.75 5.41
CA ILE A 234 -8.18 26.93 5.25
C ILE A 234 -8.50 25.52 4.75
N ALA A 235 -9.43 24.80 5.38
CA ALA A 235 -9.80 23.46 4.94
C ALA A 235 -10.36 23.43 3.49
N PRO A 236 -11.26 24.35 3.07
CA PRO A 236 -11.65 24.46 1.66
C PRO A 236 -10.48 24.72 0.70
N LEU A 237 -9.52 25.58 1.08
CA LEU A 237 -8.34 25.86 0.27
C LEU A 237 -7.39 24.67 0.15
N ILE A 238 -7.11 24.00 1.27
CA ILE A 238 -6.33 22.74 1.30
C ILE A 238 -7.00 21.73 0.39
N LYS A 239 -8.31 21.54 0.56
CA LYS A 239 -9.10 20.63 -0.27
C LYS A 239 -8.97 21.01 -1.74
N ALA A 240 -9.16 22.27 -2.12
CA ALA A 240 -9.03 22.69 -3.52
C ALA A 240 -7.63 22.43 -4.10
N ARG A 241 -6.56 22.73 -3.35
CA ARG A 241 -5.18 22.53 -3.79
C ARG A 241 -4.78 21.06 -3.86
N GLU A 242 -5.19 20.26 -2.88
CA GLU A 242 -4.94 18.83 -2.86
C GLU A 242 -5.84 18.08 -3.85
N SER A 243 -7.04 18.59 -4.13
CA SER A 243 -7.96 18.04 -5.16
C SER A 243 -7.47 18.28 -6.58
N SER A 244 -6.63 19.30 -6.82
CA SER A 244 -6.04 19.55 -8.14
C SER A 244 -5.05 18.46 -8.60
N HIS A 245 -4.69 17.54 -7.70
CA HIS A 245 -3.87 16.36 -7.96
C HIS A 245 -4.68 15.05 -7.86
N HIS A 246 -6.02 15.12 -7.70
CA HIS A 246 -6.86 13.94 -7.62
C HIS A 246 -7.02 13.35 -9.02
N VAL A 247 -6.50 12.14 -9.22
CA VAL A 247 -6.69 11.43 -10.48
C VAL A 247 -8.15 10.99 -10.56
N GLU A 248 -8.77 11.14 -11.74
CA GLU A 248 -10.15 10.68 -11.94
C GLU A 248 -10.30 9.22 -11.47
N ARG A 249 -11.21 8.97 -10.52
CA ARG A 249 -11.48 7.63 -10.00
C ARG A 249 -12.41 6.88 -10.96
N LYS A 250 -11.82 6.18 -11.93
CA LYS A 250 -12.54 5.18 -12.73
C LYS A 250 -12.72 3.87 -11.95
N ILE A 251 -13.90 3.27 -12.01
CA ILE A 251 -14.23 1.97 -11.39
C ILE A 251 -13.99 0.86 -12.39
N LEU A 252 -12.90 0.14 -12.20
CA LEU A 252 -12.47 -0.93 -13.08
C LEU A 252 -13.00 -2.27 -12.55
N LEU A 253 -14.01 -2.81 -13.23
CA LEU A 253 -14.61 -4.12 -12.98
C LEU A 253 -14.01 -5.21 -13.87
N ASN A 254 -12.79 -5.01 -14.37
CA ASN A 254 -11.97 -6.04 -15.01
C ASN A 254 -10.95 -6.62 -14.00
N PRO A 255 -10.45 -7.85 -14.19
CA PRO A 255 -9.61 -8.53 -13.19
C PRO A 255 -8.16 -8.05 -13.15
N GLY A 256 -7.88 -6.78 -13.45
CA GLY A 256 -6.56 -6.15 -13.33
C GLY A 256 -5.88 -5.85 -14.69
N PRO A 257 -5.27 -4.66 -14.89
CA PRO A 257 -5.17 -3.54 -13.94
C PRO A 257 -6.53 -3.04 -13.45
N ALA A 258 -6.64 -2.74 -12.15
CA ALA A 258 -7.89 -2.36 -11.50
C ALA A 258 -7.77 -0.98 -10.86
N THR A 259 -8.85 -0.44 -10.29
CA THR A 259 -8.82 0.85 -9.59
C THR A 259 -7.76 0.80 -8.48
N THR A 260 -6.95 1.83 -8.37
CA THR A 260 -5.91 1.97 -7.35
C THR A 260 -6.14 3.22 -6.52
N THR A 261 -5.51 3.28 -5.35
CA THR A 261 -5.42 4.50 -4.55
C THR A 261 -4.57 5.55 -5.29
N ASP A 262 -4.75 6.82 -4.96
CA ASP A 262 -3.92 7.89 -5.55
C ASP A 262 -2.50 7.88 -4.97
N THR A 263 -2.32 7.37 -3.75
CA THR A 263 -1.01 7.14 -3.13
C THR A 263 -0.15 6.20 -3.97
N VAL A 264 -0.68 5.06 -4.45
CA VAL A 264 0.05 4.17 -5.37
C VAL A 264 0.34 4.84 -6.71
N LYS A 265 -0.57 5.67 -7.24
CA LYS A 265 -0.32 6.43 -8.48
C LYS A 265 0.85 7.39 -8.33
N HIS A 266 0.84 8.18 -7.26
CA HIS A 266 1.86 9.19 -6.98
C HIS A 266 3.19 8.59 -6.52
N ALA A 267 3.21 7.37 -5.99
CA ALA A 267 4.44 6.66 -5.64
C ALA A 267 5.35 6.35 -6.85
N GLN A 268 4.87 6.51 -8.09
CA GLN A 268 5.70 6.47 -9.29
C GLN A 268 6.53 7.76 -9.48
N ILE A 269 6.10 8.87 -8.88
CA ILE A 269 6.72 10.18 -9.00
C ILE A 269 7.82 10.28 -7.94
N VAL A 270 9.02 9.92 -8.36
CA VAL A 270 10.24 9.94 -7.53
C VAL A 270 11.34 10.67 -8.29
N ALA A 271 12.38 11.10 -7.57
CA ALA A 271 13.59 11.60 -8.21
C ALA A 271 14.25 10.50 -9.07
N ASP A 272 14.88 10.89 -10.17
CA ASP A 272 15.63 9.96 -11.01
C ASP A 272 16.74 9.29 -10.20
N ILE A 273 16.86 7.98 -10.33
CA ILE A 273 17.86 7.17 -9.63
C ILE A 273 18.43 6.10 -10.57
N CYS A 274 19.75 5.89 -10.51
CA CYS A 274 20.38 4.75 -11.16
C CYS A 274 19.99 3.47 -10.40
N PRO A 275 19.44 2.43 -11.05
CA PRO A 275 18.97 1.21 -10.36
C PRO A 275 20.12 0.36 -9.79
N ARG A 276 21.37 0.78 -9.97
CA ARG A 276 22.56 0.14 -9.41
C ARG A 276 23.00 0.76 -8.07
N GLU A 277 22.39 1.88 -7.66
CA GLU A 277 22.64 2.49 -6.35
C GLU A 277 22.15 1.60 -5.20
N SER A 278 22.83 1.68 -4.06
CA SER A 278 22.49 0.91 -2.85
C SER A 278 21.05 1.15 -2.40
N ASP A 279 20.60 2.41 -2.45
CA ASP A 279 19.28 2.84 -1.99
C ASP A 279 18.16 2.14 -2.79
N PHE A 280 18.39 1.92 -4.08
CA PHE A 280 17.45 1.18 -4.92
C PHE A 280 17.55 -0.34 -4.70
N GLY A 281 18.75 -0.86 -4.45
CA GLY A 281 18.96 -2.25 -4.04
C GLY A 281 18.22 -2.60 -2.74
N ASP A 282 18.22 -1.70 -1.76
CA ASP A 282 17.47 -1.88 -0.50
C ASP A 282 15.96 -1.80 -0.73
N THR A 283 15.50 -0.95 -1.66
CA THR A 283 14.09 -0.92 -2.09
C THR A 283 13.67 -2.27 -2.68
N MET A 284 14.46 -2.84 -3.59
CA MET A 284 14.17 -4.16 -4.17
C MET A 284 14.24 -5.29 -3.13
N THR A 285 15.17 -5.19 -2.17
CA THR A 285 15.30 -6.16 -1.07
C THR A 285 14.05 -6.16 -0.20
N PHE A 286 13.56 -4.97 0.19
CA PHE A 286 12.30 -4.82 0.90
C PHE A 286 11.13 -5.44 0.13
N VAL A 287 11.00 -5.11 -1.17
CA VAL A 287 9.92 -5.64 -2.01
C VAL A 287 9.97 -7.16 -2.09
N SER A 288 11.13 -7.75 -2.35
CA SER A 288 11.30 -9.22 -2.42
C SER A 288 10.92 -9.90 -1.10
N GLN A 289 11.41 -9.39 0.04
CA GLN A 289 11.10 -9.94 1.34
C GLN A 289 9.60 -9.83 1.67
N ALA A 290 9.02 -8.64 1.54
CA ALA A 290 7.62 -8.39 1.90
C ALA A 290 6.63 -9.17 1.01
N LEU A 291 6.95 -9.36 -0.28
CA LEU A 291 6.16 -10.24 -1.16
C LEU A 291 6.20 -11.70 -0.68
N THR A 292 7.33 -12.16 -0.18
CA THR A 292 7.48 -13.52 0.36
C THR A 292 6.64 -13.71 1.63
N GLU A 293 6.69 -12.74 2.54
CA GLU A 293 6.00 -12.77 3.84
C GLU A 293 4.48 -12.93 3.75
N PHE A 294 3.87 -12.52 2.63
CA PHE A 294 2.43 -12.69 2.41
C PHE A 294 1.97 -14.14 2.28
N VAL A 295 2.88 -15.08 1.95
CA VAL A 295 2.51 -16.49 1.67
C VAL A 295 3.47 -17.52 2.26
N GLY A 296 4.61 -17.11 2.82
CA GLY A 296 5.62 -18.03 3.34
C GLY A 296 6.67 -17.34 4.21
N ASN A 297 7.49 -18.15 4.87
CA ASN A 297 8.61 -17.67 5.68
C ASN A 297 9.79 -17.29 4.78
N PRO A 298 10.35 -16.06 4.85
CA PRO A 298 11.51 -15.63 4.06
C PRO A 298 12.80 -16.45 4.26
N ASN A 299 12.89 -17.26 5.31
CA ASN A 299 14.00 -18.19 5.51
C ASN A 299 13.87 -19.47 4.66
N GLU A 300 12.65 -19.83 4.25
CA GLU A 300 12.34 -21.05 3.49
C GLU A 300 11.98 -20.76 2.02
N TYR A 301 11.52 -19.53 1.76
CA TYR A 301 11.09 -19.07 0.45
C TYR A 301 11.74 -17.74 0.10
N THR A 302 11.81 -17.42 -1.19
CA THR A 302 12.32 -16.15 -1.66
C THR A 302 11.59 -15.69 -2.93
N THR A 303 11.55 -14.38 -3.16
CA THR A 303 10.89 -13.78 -4.32
C THR A 303 11.89 -13.34 -5.38
N ILE A 304 11.74 -13.86 -6.59
CA ILE A 304 12.48 -13.47 -7.79
C ILE A 304 11.58 -12.57 -8.64
N MET A 305 12.06 -11.36 -8.96
CA MET A 305 11.30 -10.35 -9.70
C MET A 305 11.82 -10.17 -11.12
N PHE A 306 10.90 -9.87 -12.04
CA PHE A 306 11.16 -9.57 -13.45
C PHE A 306 10.39 -8.33 -13.90
N GLY A 307 10.98 -7.56 -14.82
CA GLY A 307 10.24 -6.56 -15.59
C GLY A 307 9.38 -7.24 -16.65
N GLY A 308 8.06 -7.16 -16.51
CA GLY A 308 7.14 -7.82 -17.44
C GLY A 308 5.75 -8.05 -16.87
N SER A 309 4.88 -8.61 -17.72
CA SER A 309 3.54 -9.04 -17.32
C SER A 309 3.58 -10.34 -16.51
N GLY A 310 2.49 -10.72 -15.83
CA GLY A 310 2.41 -12.00 -15.12
C GLY A 310 2.75 -13.23 -15.98
N THR A 311 2.53 -13.18 -17.30
CA THR A 311 2.93 -14.28 -18.21
C THR A 311 4.45 -14.49 -18.21
N ALA A 312 5.25 -13.44 -18.00
CA ALA A 312 6.69 -13.55 -17.85
C ALA A 312 7.09 -14.40 -16.63
N ALA A 313 6.35 -14.30 -15.51
CA ALA A 313 6.58 -15.14 -14.34
C ALA A 313 6.25 -16.62 -14.62
N VAL A 314 5.10 -16.91 -15.23
CA VAL A 314 4.75 -18.30 -15.63
C VAL A 314 5.75 -18.87 -16.63
N GLU A 315 6.16 -18.08 -17.62
CA GLU A 315 7.14 -18.50 -18.60
C GLU A 315 8.52 -18.71 -17.98
N SER A 316 8.94 -17.88 -17.03
CA SER A 316 10.19 -18.05 -16.28
C SER A 316 10.23 -19.39 -15.55
N ILE A 317 9.12 -19.81 -14.93
CA ILE A 317 9.02 -21.10 -14.25
C ILE A 317 9.11 -22.24 -15.27
N LEU A 318 8.24 -22.25 -16.28
CA LEU A 318 8.19 -23.34 -17.26
C LEU A 318 9.53 -23.51 -18.00
N SER A 319 10.20 -22.40 -18.34
CA SER A 319 11.47 -22.43 -19.07
C SER A 319 12.70 -22.71 -18.22
N SER A 320 12.63 -22.58 -16.89
CA SER A 320 13.79 -22.73 -15.98
C SER A 320 13.71 -23.96 -15.07
N VAL A 321 12.50 -24.41 -14.70
CA VAL A 321 12.30 -25.43 -13.66
C VAL A 321 12.13 -26.84 -14.23
N VAL A 322 11.51 -26.96 -15.40
CA VAL A 322 11.22 -28.26 -16.03
C VAL A 322 12.37 -28.69 -16.94
N ASP A 323 13.08 -29.75 -16.57
CA ASP A 323 14.19 -30.32 -17.36
C ASP A 323 13.72 -31.48 -18.27
N LYS A 324 14.09 -32.73 -17.95
CA LYS A 324 13.82 -33.93 -18.77
C LYS A 324 12.53 -34.68 -18.40
N GLU A 325 12.13 -34.58 -17.13
CA GLU A 325 10.94 -35.26 -16.60
C GLU A 325 9.66 -34.54 -17.02
N ALA A 326 8.52 -35.24 -16.95
CA ALA A 326 7.25 -34.69 -17.39
C ALA A 326 6.67 -33.69 -16.38
N ILE A 327 5.91 -32.72 -16.89
CA ILE A 327 5.04 -31.83 -16.11
C ILE A 327 3.57 -32.12 -16.43
N VAL A 328 2.73 -32.23 -15.39
CA VAL A 328 1.28 -32.23 -15.55
C VAL A 328 0.78 -30.80 -15.55
N ILE A 329 0.01 -30.39 -16.55
CA ILE A 329 -0.65 -29.09 -16.59
C ILE A 329 -2.16 -29.28 -16.45
N VAL A 330 -2.73 -28.72 -15.39
CA VAL A 330 -4.17 -28.69 -15.18
C VAL A 330 -4.75 -27.59 -16.07
N ASN A 331 -5.60 -28.00 -17.02
CA ASN A 331 -6.22 -27.10 -17.98
C ASN A 331 -7.74 -27.06 -17.78
N ASN A 332 -8.20 -26.00 -17.12
CA ASN A 332 -9.62 -25.67 -16.98
C ASN A 332 -9.90 -24.19 -17.30
N GLY A 333 -9.15 -23.62 -18.25
CA GLY A 333 -9.42 -22.30 -18.77
C GLY A 333 -8.24 -21.70 -19.53
N ALA A 334 -8.38 -20.44 -19.92
CA ALA A 334 -7.45 -19.80 -20.84
C ALA A 334 -6.01 -19.66 -20.32
N TYR A 335 -5.78 -19.70 -19.00
CA TYR A 335 -4.42 -19.65 -18.44
C TYR A 335 -3.74 -21.02 -18.48
N GLY A 336 -4.49 -22.11 -18.28
CA GLY A 336 -4.00 -23.47 -18.51
C GLY A 336 -3.63 -23.70 -19.97
N GLU A 337 -4.48 -23.30 -20.91
CA GLU A 337 -4.17 -23.31 -22.36
C GLU A 337 -2.90 -22.50 -22.69
N ARG A 338 -2.70 -21.35 -22.02
CA ARG A 338 -1.48 -20.56 -22.18
C ARG A 338 -0.24 -21.30 -21.67
N MET A 339 -0.33 -21.98 -20.52
CA MET A 339 0.78 -22.79 -19.99
C MET A 339 1.15 -23.93 -20.95
N LEU A 340 0.16 -24.63 -21.51
CA LEU A 340 0.37 -25.66 -22.54
C LEU A 340 1.09 -25.08 -23.76
N LYS A 341 0.67 -23.90 -24.23
CA LYS A 341 1.31 -23.21 -25.36
C LYS A 341 2.78 -22.85 -25.06
N ILE A 342 3.06 -22.28 -23.88
CA ILE A 342 4.43 -21.97 -23.45
C ILE A 342 5.27 -23.25 -23.39
N ALA A 343 4.76 -24.29 -22.74
CA ALA A 343 5.46 -25.55 -22.59
C ALA A 343 5.78 -26.21 -23.95
N THR A 344 4.86 -26.10 -24.91
CA THR A 344 5.06 -26.55 -26.30
C THR A 344 6.17 -25.75 -27.00
N ILE A 345 6.18 -24.42 -26.86
CA ILE A 345 7.20 -23.53 -27.44
C ILE A 345 8.61 -23.92 -26.95
N TYR A 346 8.75 -24.26 -25.67
CA TYR A 346 10.02 -24.67 -25.07
C TYR A 346 10.35 -26.17 -25.23
N GLY A 347 9.49 -26.94 -25.90
CA GLY A 347 9.67 -28.37 -26.14
C GLY A 347 9.70 -29.20 -24.85
N LEU A 348 8.87 -28.86 -23.86
CA LEU A 348 8.78 -29.58 -22.60
C LEU A 348 7.98 -30.88 -22.76
N ASN A 349 8.26 -31.88 -21.92
CA ASN A 349 7.45 -33.10 -21.85
C ASN A 349 6.20 -32.84 -20.99
N VAL A 350 5.03 -32.73 -21.63
CA VAL A 350 3.79 -32.28 -20.98
C VAL A 350 2.73 -33.37 -21.02
N LEU A 351 2.08 -33.58 -19.87
CA LEU A 351 0.82 -34.30 -19.75
C LEU A 351 -0.29 -33.30 -19.42
N GLU A 352 -1.26 -33.17 -20.32
CA GLU A 352 -2.43 -32.34 -20.05
C GLU A 352 -3.45 -33.10 -19.19
N TYR A 353 -3.90 -32.47 -18.10
CA TYR A 353 -5.12 -32.87 -17.41
C TYR A 353 -6.22 -31.85 -17.73
N ARG A 354 -7.11 -32.19 -18.67
CA ARG A 354 -8.25 -31.35 -19.04
C ARG A 354 -9.38 -31.52 -18.02
N SER A 355 -9.87 -30.41 -17.46
CA SER A 355 -10.95 -30.37 -16.48
C SER A 355 -12.05 -29.40 -16.96
N PRO A 356 -13.32 -29.59 -16.55
CA PRO A 356 -14.40 -28.68 -16.91
C PRO A 356 -14.13 -27.23 -16.46
N LEU A 357 -14.71 -26.26 -17.18
CA LEU A 357 -14.52 -24.82 -16.94
C LEU A 357 -15.41 -24.30 -15.79
N GLU A 358 -16.53 -24.98 -15.57
CA GLU A 358 -17.58 -24.58 -14.63
C GLU A 358 -17.63 -25.39 -13.33
N SER A 359 -16.82 -26.43 -13.18
CA SER A 359 -16.84 -27.30 -11.99
C SER A 359 -15.46 -27.62 -11.45
N ALA A 360 -15.42 -28.05 -10.18
CA ALA A 360 -14.20 -28.40 -9.49
C ALA A 360 -13.47 -29.58 -10.17
N ILE A 361 -12.14 -29.57 -10.02
CA ILE A 361 -11.27 -30.65 -10.49
C ILE A 361 -11.64 -31.99 -9.85
N ASP A 362 -11.74 -33.03 -10.67
CA ASP A 362 -11.88 -34.41 -10.22
C ASP A 362 -10.54 -34.93 -9.69
N LEU A 363 -10.32 -34.74 -8.39
CA LEU A 363 -9.08 -35.08 -7.69
C LEU A 363 -8.71 -36.56 -7.81
N ILE A 364 -9.70 -37.46 -7.89
CA ILE A 364 -9.45 -38.89 -8.05
C ILE A 364 -8.86 -39.17 -9.43
N LYS A 365 -9.45 -38.60 -10.49
CA LYS A 365 -8.92 -38.74 -11.85
C LYS A 365 -7.56 -38.09 -12.02
N LEU A 366 -7.33 -36.93 -11.39
CA LEU A 366 -6.03 -36.27 -11.41
C LEU A 366 -4.96 -37.17 -10.77
N GLU A 367 -5.25 -37.75 -9.61
CA GLU A 367 -4.33 -38.67 -8.94
C GLU A 367 -4.09 -39.94 -9.78
N LEU A 368 -5.14 -40.51 -10.39
CA LEU A 368 -5.00 -41.66 -11.28
C LEU A 368 -4.15 -41.36 -12.52
N LEU A 369 -4.21 -40.14 -13.06
CA LEU A 369 -3.34 -39.72 -14.17
C LEU A 369 -1.87 -39.76 -13.73
N ILE A 370 -1.56 -39.25 -12.53
CA ILE A 370 -0.20 -39.25 -11.98
C ILE A 370 0.30 -40.68 -11.75
N GLN A 371 -0.53 -41.54 -11.13
CA GLN A 371 -0.16 -42.92 -10.82
C GLN A 371 0.08 -43.79 -12.06
N ASN A 372 -0.71 -43.58 -13.12
CA ASN A 372 -0.65 -44.41 -14.32
C ASN A 372 0.27 -43.83 -15.42
N ALA A 373 0.95 -42.72 -15.16
CA ALA A 373 1.85 -42.11 -16.12
C ALA A 373 3.01 -43.05 -16.45
N ARG A 374 3.26 -43.28 -17.75
CA ARG A 374 4.39 -44.10 -18.23
C ARG A 374 5.74 -43.38 -18.18
N VAL A 375 5.71 -42.08 -17.89
CA VAL A 375 6.86 -41.20 -17.76
C VAL A 375 6.90 -40.67 -16.35
N LYS A 376 8.10 -40.46 -15.80
CA LYS A 376 8.24 -39.88 -14.47
C LYS A 376 7.76 -38.42 -14.51
N ILE A 377 6.81 -38.11 -13.63
CA ILE A 377 6.29 -36.75 -13.43
C ILE A 377 7.13 -36.10 -12.34
N SER A 378 7.68 -34.94 -12.65
CA SER A 378 8.46 -34.11 -11.72
C SER A 378 7.64 -32.99 -11.12
N HIS A 379 6.74 -32.40 -11.92
CA HIS A 379 6.02 -31.20 -11.58
C HIS A 379 4.53 -31.31 -11.94
N LEU A 380 3.70 -30.58 -11.20
CA LEU A 380 2.32 -30.30 -11.57
C LEU A 380 2.10 -28.80 -11.50
N MET A 381 1.51 -28.22 -12.54
CA MET A 381 1.17 -26.81 -12.60
C MET A 381 -0.34 -26.59 -12.67
N ILE A 382 -0.84 -25.65 -11.86
CA ILE A 382 -2.25 -25.34 -11.72
C ILE A 382 -2.48 -23.83 -11.53
N VAL A 383 -3.59 -23.30 -12.07
CA VAL A 383 -4.06 -21.94 -11.79
C VAL A 383 -4.90 -21.95 -10.52
N HIS A 384 -4.62 -21.07 -9.56
CA HIS A 384 -5.42 -21.02 -8.33
C HIS A 384 -6.81 -20.40 -8.57
N CYS A 385 -6.87 -19.23 -9.22
CA CYS A 385 -8.12 -18.53 -9.56
C CYS A 385 -8.24 -18.33 -11.07
N GLU A 386 -9.09 -19.14 -11.70
CA GLU A 386 -9.27 -19.15 -13.15
C GLU A 386 -10.23 -18.01 -13.56
N THR A 387 -9.67 -16.83 -13.83
CA THR A 387 -10.45 -15.61 -14.17
C THR A 387 -11.20 -15.68 -15.51
N THR A 388 -11.06 -16.79 -16.24
CA THR A 388 -11.91 -17.10 -17.39
C THR A 388 -13.37 -17.27 -16.94
N THR A 389 -13.61 -17.96 -15.82
CA THR A 389 -14.96 -18.24 -15.32
C THR A 389 -15.22 -17.70 -13.91
N GLY A 390 -14.17 -17.51 -13.11
CA GLY A 390 -14.26 -17.19 -11.68
C GLY A 390 -14.05 -18.39 -10.76
N LEU A 391 -13.76 -19.57 -11.32
CA LEU A 391 -13.51 -20.82 -10.61
C LEU A 391 -12.26 -20.72 -9.71
N LEU A 392 -12.38 -21.22 -8.48
CA LEU A 392 -11.29 -21.34 -7.51
C LEU A 392 -10.90 -22.81 -7.38
N ASN A 393 -9.70 -23.15 -7.84
CA ASN A 393 -9.17 -24.50 -7.74
C ASN A 393 -8.67 -24.78 -6.32
N ASN A 394 -8.98 -25.96 -5.76
CA ASN A 394 -8.56 -26.36 -4.42
C ASN A 394 -7.08 -26.80 -4.42
N ILE A 395 -6.18 -25.82 -4.40
CA ILE A 395 -4.72 -26.06 -4.45
C ILE A 395 -4.20 -26.82 -3.21
N GLU A 396 -4.86 -26.73 -2.06
CA GLU A 396 -4.46 -27.49 -0.86
C GLU A 396 -4.71 -29.00 -1.05
N ALA A 397 -5.84 -29.36 -1.66
CA ALA A 397 -6.13 -30.76 -1.98
C ALA A 397 -5.19 -31.31 -3.07
N VAL A 398 -4.88 -30.50 -4.09
CA VAL A 398 -3.89 -30.85 -5.13
C VAL A 398 -2.48 -30.97 -4.52
N GLY A 399 -2.12 -30.09 -3.58
CA GLY A 399 -0.84 -30.13 -2.86
C GLY A 399 -0.62 -31.43 -2.10
N LYS A 400 -1.67 -31.98 -1.47
CA LYS A 400 -1.64 -33.29 -0.79
C LYS A 400 -1.40 -34.45 -1.77
N ILE A 401 -1.98 -34.38 -2.97
CA ILE A 401 -1.73 -35.37 -4.02
C ILE A 401 -0.26 -35.26 -4.48
N CYS A 402 0.22 -34.04 -4.71
CA CYS A 402 1.59 -33.80 -5.13
C CYS A 402 2.61 -34.32 -4.09
N GLU A 403 2.36 -34.07 -2.81
CA GLU A 403 3.20 -34.56 -1.70
C GLU A 403 3.27 -36.09 -1.68
N LYS A 404 2.10 -36.76 -1.75
CA LYS A 404 1.99 -38.23 -1.75
C LYS A 404 2.78 -38.90 -2.88
N HIS A 405 2.88 -38.25 -4.04
CA HIS A 405 3.55 -38.78 -5.22
C HIS A 405 4.93 -38.17 -5.48
N ASN A 406 5.46 -37.39 -4.54
CA ASN A 406 6.75 -36.69 -4.66
C ASN A 406 6.87 -35.85 -5.95
N VAL A 407 5.79 -35.12 -6.26
CA VAL A 407 5.69 -34.18 -7.38
C VAL A 407 5.75 -32.75 -6.83
N ALA A 408 6.57 -31.89 -7.42
CA ALA A 408 6.65 -30.49 -7.01
C ALA A 408 5.48 -29.68 -7.60
N MET A 409 4.71 -29.00 -6.75
CA MET A 409 3.56 -28.21 -7.18
C MET A 409 3.97 -26.77 -7.56
N ILE A 410 3.50 -26.33 -8.72
CA ILE A 410 3.64 -24.99 -9.27
C ILE A 410 2.26 -24.35 -9.33
N VAL A 411 2.10 -23.15 -8.78
CA VAL A 411 0.81 -22.45 -8.73
C VAL A 411 0.91 -21.12 -9.47
N ASP A 412 0.06 -20.92 -10.48
CA ASP A 412 -0.25 -19.59 -10.99
C ASP A 412 -1.28 -18.95 -10.05
N ALA A 413 -0.82 -18.00 -9.24
CA ALA A 413 -1.62 -17.25 -8.28
C ALA A 413 -1.85 -15.81 -8.73
N MET A 414 -1.73 -15.49 -10.03
CA MET A 414 -1.82 -14.11 -10.54
C MET A 414 -3.03 -13.34 -9.99
N SER A 415 -4.19 -13.99 -9.97
CA SER A 415 -5.49 -13.41 -9.59
C SER A 415 -5.93 -13.75 -8.17
N SER A 416 -5.12 -14.46 -7.39
CA SER A 416 -5.44 -14.85 -6.00
C SER A 416 -4.44 -14.30 -4.98
N TYR A 417 -3.16 -14.24 -5.31
CA TYR A 417 -2.10 -13.67 -4.46
C TYR A 417 -2.45 -12.23 -4.06
N GLY A 418 -2.29 -11.91 -2.77
CA GLY A 418 -2.64 -10.60 -2.20
C GLY A 418 -4.13 -10.42 -1.87
N ALA A 419 -4.99 -11.39 -2.16
CA ALA A 419 -6.40 -11.38 -1.72
C ALA A 419 -6.83 -12.68 -1.05
N ILE A 420 -6.66 -13.83 -1.68
CA ILE A 420 -7.07 -15.12 -1.09
C ILE A 420 -5.90 -15.62 -0.23
N PRO A 421 -6.11 -15.98 1.06
CA PRO A 421 -5.05 -16.52 1.90
C PRO A 421 -4.37 -17.74 1.27
N ILE A 422 -3.05 -17.70 1.17
CA ILE A 422 -2.21 -18.79 0.64
C ILE A 422 -1.10 -19.03 1.66
N ASP A 423 -0.83 -20.30 1.97
CA ASP A 423 0.30 -20.73 2.80
C ASP A 423 1.09 -21.75 1.99
N MET A 424 2.25 -21.35 1.45
CA MET A 424 3.01 -22.18 0.54
C MET A 424 3.49 -23.48 1.19
N LYS A 425 3.86 -23.46 2.47
CA LYS A 425 4.34 -24.64 3.17
C LYS A 425 3.21 -25.62 3.43
N ARG A 426 2.11 -25.15 4.04
CA ARG A 426 0.94 -25.97 4.36
C ARG A 426 0.30 -26.56 3.11
N MET A 427 0.28 -25.80 2.01
CA MET A 427 -0.31 -26.21 0.74
C MET A 427 0.68 -26.94 -0.17
N ASN A 428 1.92 -27.23 0.26
CA ASN A 428 2.95 -27.91 -0.50
C ASN A 428 3.27 -27.25 -1.87
N ILE A 429 3.42 -25.92 -1.90
CA ILE A 429 3.72 -25.13 -3.08
C ILE A 429 5.22 -24.94 -3.20
N SER A 430 5.81 -25.42 -4.30
CA SER A 430 7.25 -25.22 -4.59
C SER A 430 7.52 -23.89 -5.28
N TYR A 431 6.65 -23.48 -6.20
CA TYR A 431 6.75 -22.22 -6.95
C TYR A 431 5.39 -21.57 -7.08
N LEU A 432 5.32 -20.25 -6.87
CA LEU A 432 4.10 -19.45 -6.99
C LEU A 432 4.37 -18.24 -7.90
N ALA A 433 3.60 -18.09 -8.98
CA ALA A 433 3.68 -16.93 -9.88
C ALA A 433 2.62 -15.88 -9.54
N ALA A 434 3.01 -14.60 -9.55
CA ALA A 434 2.09 -13.46 -9.39
C ALA A 434 2.62 -12.18 -10.08
N SER A 435 1.89 -11.08 -9.92
CA SER A 435 2.25 -9.77 -10.52
C SER A 435 1.75 -8.59 -9.69
N SER A 436 2.34 -7.42 -9.92
CA SER A 436 2.10 -6.20 -9.15
C SER A 436 0.69 -5.61 -9.29
N ASN A 437 0.00 -5.84 -10.41
CA ASN A 437 -1.20 -5.09 -10.82
C ASN A 437 -2.53 -5.84 -10.71
N LYS A 438 -2.55 -6.91 -9.92
CA LYS A 438 -3.76 -7.68 -9.60
C LYS A 438 -4.23 -7.30 -8.20
N ASN A 439 -4.37 -8.25 -7.28
CA ASN A 439 -4.92 -7.95 -5.95
C ASN A 439 -3.93 -7.23 -5.02
N LEU A 440 -2.66 -7.09 -5.39
CA LEU A 440 -1.74 -6.18 -4.70
C LEU A 440 -2.13 -4.71 -4.89
N GLN A 441 -2.91 -4.39 -5.93
CA GLN A 441 -3.36 -3.03 -6.26
C GLN A 441 -2.21 -2.08 -6.66
N GLY A 442 -1.08 -2.62 -7.14
CA GLY A 442 0.03 -1.85 -7.70
C GLY A 442 -0.13 -1.54 -9.20
N MET A 443 0.89 -0.90 -9.77
CA MET A 443 0.98 -0.60 -11.21
C MET A 443 1.54 -1.78 -11.99
N ALA A 444 1.15 -1.95 -13.26
CA ALA A 444 1.64 -3.04 -14.10
C ALA A 444 3.11 -2.84 -14.49
N GLY A 445 3.85 -3.94 -14.58
CA GLY A 445 5.25 -3.92 -15.03
C GLY A 445 6.20 -4.80 -14.22
N VAL A 446 5.80 -5.26 -13.03
CA VAL A 446 6.58 -6.22 -12.24
C VAL A 446 5.80 -7.53 -12.13
N SER A 447 6.45 -8.61 -12.54
CA SER A 447 6.01 -9.98 -12.31
C SER A 447 7.02 -10.68 -11.42
N PHE A 448 6.58 -11.66 -10.64
CA PHE A 448 7.46 -12.33 -9.71
C PHE A 448 7.08 -13.78 -9.45
N VAL A 449 8.08 -14.54 -9.03
CA VAL A 449 7.97 -15.93 -8.61
C VAL A 449 8.44 -16.02 -7.18
N ILE A 450 7.60 -16.58 -6.30
CA ILE A 450 7.98 -16.95 -4.94
C ILE A 450 8.31 -18.44 -4.99
N ALA A 451 9.53 -18.79 -4.61
CA ALA A 451 10.04 -20.15 -4.76
C ALA A 451 10.63 -20.67 -3.45
N ASN A 452 10.45 -21.97 -3.22
CA ASN A 452 11.11 -22.67 -2.13
C ASN A 452 12.64 -22.71 -2.36
N ASN A 453 13.42 -22.38 -1.34
CA ASN A 453 14.87 -22.25 -1.45
C ASN A 453 15.56 -23.56 -1.88
N GLU A 454 15.12 -24.71 -1.35
CA GLU A 454 15.69 -26.02 -1.73
C GLU A 454 15.37 -26.40 -3.19
N GLN A 455 14.21 -25.97 -3.69
CA GLN A 455 13.82 -26.21 -5.08
C GLN A 455 14.61 -25.30 -6.03
N LEU A 456 14.88 -24.05 -5.65
CA LEU A 456 15.74 -23.15 -6.41
C LEU A 456 17.17 -23.67 -6.55
N ASP A 457 17.71 -24.29 -5.50
CA ASP A 457 19.06 -24.87 -5.57
C ASP A 457 19.15 -26.01 -6.60
N LYS A 458 18.09 -26.80 -6.76
CA LYS A 458 18.05 -27.91 -7.74
C LYS A 458 18.08 -27.44 -9.19
N ILE A 459 17.63 -26.22 -9.48
CA ILE A 459 17.53 -25.73 -10.87
C ILE A 459 18.80 -25.02 -11.36
N LYS A 460 19.80 -24.79 -10.49
CA LYS A 460 21.06 -24.11 -10.85
C LYS A 460 21.85 -24.84 -11.93
N GLU A 461 21.81 -26.17 -11.91
CA GLU A 461 22.52 -27.03 -12.87
C GLU A 461 21.73 -27.23 -14.18
N ILE A 462 20.47 -26.75 -14.26
CA ILE A 462 19.66 -26.86 -15.47
C ILE A 462 20.14 -25.83 -16.48
N LYS A 463 20.51 -26.29 -17.68
CA LYS A 463 20.96 -25.42 -18.77
C LYS A 463 19.86 -24.37 -19.11
N PRO A 464 20.17 -23.06 -19.08
CA PRO A 464 19.22 -22.02 -19.43
C PRO A 464 18.61 -22.20 -20.83
N ARG A 465 17.27 -22.10 -20.93
CA ARG A 465 16.54 -22.11 -22.21
C ARG A 465 16.33 -20.71 -22.80
N ASN A 466 16.48 -19.69 -21.98
CA ASN A 466 16.42 -18.27 -22.37
C ASN A 466 17.33 -17.47 -21.43
N LEU A 467 17.56 -16.20 -21.78
CA LEU A 467 18.40 -15.28 -21.00
C LEU A 467 17.57 -14.48 -19.99
N TYR A 468 16.63 -13.66 -20.49
CA TYR A 468 15.92 -12.67 -19.67
C TYR A 468 15.05 -13.28 -18.57
N LEU A 469 14.36 -14.39 -18.87
CA LEU A 469 13.42 -15.06 -17.96
C LEU A 469 14.05 -16.23 -17.20
N ASN A 470 15.37 -16.41 -17.26
CA ASN A 470 16.02 -17.47 -16.50
C ASN A 470 15.89 -17.19 -14.99
N LEU A 471 15.19 -18.09 -14.29
CA LEU A 471 14.86 -17.94 -12.88
C LEU A 471 16.08 -18.03 -11.96
N SER A 472 16.96 -18.99 -12.22
CA SER A 472 18.16 -19.24 -11.40
C SER A 472 19.16 -18.07 -11.51
N GLU A 473 19.51 -17.65 -12.72
CA GLU A 473 20.47 -16.55 -12.92
C GLU A 473 19.94 -15.21 -12.39
N GLN A 474 18.62 -14.95 -12.51
CA GLN A 474 18.02 -13.74 -11.93
C GLN A 474 18.12 -13.74 -10.41
N TYR A 475 17.88 -14.89 -9.78
CA TYR A 475 18.02 -15.08 -8.34
C TYR A 475 19.46 -14.90 -7.87
N GLU A 476 20.41 -15.61 -8.49
CA GLU A 476 21.83 -15.57 -8.09
C GLU A 476 22.44 -14.17 -8.22
N HIS A 477 22.11 -13.46 -9.29
CA HIS A 477 22.56 -12.09 -9.46
C HIS A 477 21.98 -11.17 -8.38
N PHE A 478 20.69 -11.30 -8.05
CA PHE A 478 20.07 -10.48 -7.02
C PHE A 478 20.65 -10.75 -5.64
N VAL A 479 20.84 -12.01 -5.25
CA VAL A 479 21.44 -12.36 -3.95
C VAL A 479 22.87 -11.85 -3.81
N SER A 480 23.67 -11.90 -4.89
CA SER A 480 25.08 -11.47 -4.85
C SER A 480 25.27 -9.96 -4.91
N THR A 481 24.34 -9.21 -5.52
CA THR A 481 24.54 -7.78 -5.82
C THR A 481 23.48 -6.85 -5.24
N LYS A 482 22.36 -7.39 -4.75
CA LYS A 482 21.09 -6.66 -4.50
C LYS A 482 20.56 -5.93 -5.73
N GLN A 483 20.86 -6.37 -6.94
CA GLN A 483 20.43 -5.74 -8.20
C GLN A 483 19.72 -6.75 -9.10
N MET A 484 18.78 -6.29 -9.94
CA MET A 484 18.32 -7.11 -11.06
C MET A 484 19.40 -7.18 -12.14
N ARG A 485 19.43 -8.29 -12.92
CA ARG A 485 20.41 -8.45 -14.01
C ARG A 485 20.35 -7.32 -15.03
N PHE A 486 19.13 -6.90 -15.38
CA PHE A 486 18.86 -5.83 -16.35
C PHE A 486 18.11 -4.67 -15.70
N THR A 487 17.99 -3.55 -16.41
CA THR A 487 17.27 -2.36 -15.92
C THR A 487 15.84 -2.72 -15.50
N PRO A 488 15.50 -2.56 -14.21
CA PRO A 488 14.16 -2.83 -13.73
C PRO A 488 13.23 -1.64 -14.01
N PRO A 489 11.90 -1.83 -13.95
CA PRO A 489 10.95 -0.73 -14.02
C PRO A 489 10.94 0.05 -12.69
N VAL A 490 11.89 0.99 -12.56
CA VAL A 490 12.20 1.72 -11.31
C VAL A 490 10.96 2.32 -10.65
N GLN A 491 10.20 3.12 -11.40
CA GLN A 491 9.01 3.81 -10.89
C GLN A 491 7.90 2.83 -10.51
N THR A 492 7.75 1.73 -11.26
CA THR A 492 6.79 0.67 -10.94
C THR A 492 7.15 -0.05 -9.64
N LEU A 493 8.45 -0.22 -9.33
CA LEU A 493 8.90 -0.81 -8.07
C LEU A 493 8.61 0.09 -6.87
N TYR A 494 8.72 1.42 -7.01
CA TYR A 494 8.27 2.34 -5.96
C TYR A 494 6.75 2.30 -5.75
N ALA A 495 5.97 2.25 -6.83
CA ALA A 495 4.51 2.06 -6.72
C ALA A 495 4.15 0.71 -6.10
N LEU A 496 4.89 -0.36 -6.43
CA LEU A 496 4.73 -1.67 -5.83
C LEU A 496 5.08 -1.67 -4.34
N ARG A 497 6.14 -0.96 -3.93
CA ARG A 497 6.46 -0.76 -2.51
C ARG A 497 5.28 -0.12 -1.77
N GLN A 498 4.69 0.94 -2.31
CA GLN A 498 3.52 1.59 -1.72
C GLN A 498 2.31 0.63 -1.65
N ALA A 499 2.07 -0.13 -2.72
CA ALA A 499 0.98 -1.11 -2.77
C ALA A 499 1.16 -2.25 -1.74
N ILE A 500 2.41 -2.67 -1.50
CA ILE A 500 2.76 -3.65 -0.45
C ILE A 500 2.46 -3.06 0.94
N LEU A 501 2.86 -1.82 1.21
CA LEU A 501 2.56 -1.14 2.47
C LEU A 501 1.04 -1.07 2.71
N GLU A 502 0.28 -0.62 1.71
CA GLU A 502 -1.19 -0.59 1.79
C GLU A 502 -1.81 -1.98 1.98
N THR A 503 -1.20 -3.01 1.39
CA THR A 503 -1.61 -4.41 1.61
C THR A 503 -1.31 -4.89 3.03
N GLN A 504 -0.19 -4.48 3.63
CA GLN A 504 0.14 -4.76 5.02
C GLN A 504 -0.80 -4.02 5.98
N TRP A 505 -1.14 -2.76 5.68
CA TRP A 505 -2.08 -1.96 6.47
C TRP A 505 -3.49 -2.56 6.45
N GLU A 506 -3.99 -2.87 5.25
CA GLU A 506 -5.30 -3.50 5.09
C GLU A 506 -5.30 -4.93 5.64
N GLY A 507 -4.28 -5.72 5.35
CA GLY A 507 -4.23 -7.16 5.64
C GLY A 507 -5.04 -8.00 4.64
N ILE A 508 -4.47 -9.14 4.22
CA ILE A 508 -5.02 -10.02 3.17
C ILE A 508 -6.44 -10.51 3.51
N GLU A 509 -6.70 -10.94 4.75
CA GLU A 509 -8.03 -11.42 5.15
C GLU A 509 -9.09 -10.31 5.09
N ARG A 510 -8.76 -9.09 5.52
CA ARG A 510 -9.70 -7.96 5.47
C ARG A 510 -9.95 -7.54 4.02
N ARG A 511 -8.92 -7.56 3.16
CA ARG A 511 -9.07 -7.36 1.72
C ARG A 511 -9.98 -8.42 1.10
N TYR A 512 -9.76 -9.70 1.41
CA TYR A 512 -10.64 -10.78 0.93
C TYR A 512 -12.09 -10.59 1.37
N ASN A 513 -12.30 -10.15 2.61
CA ASN A 513 -13.63 -9.87 3.14
C ASN A 513 -14.28 -8.68 2.43
N ARG A 514 -13.52 -7.63 2.10
CA ARG A 514 -13.99 -6.49 1.29
C ARG A 514 -14.43 -6.95 -0.10
N TYR A 515 -13.59 -7.71 -0.81
CA TYR A 515 -13.92 -8.28 -2.12
C TYR A 515 -15.12 -9.22 -2.03
N SER A 516 -15.16 -10.12 -1.04
CA SER A 516 -16.28 -11.03 -0.79
C SER A 516 -17.58 -10.29 -0.49
N LYS A 517 -17.52 -9.12 0.18
CA LYS A 517 -18.70 -8.29 0.41
C LYS A 517 -19.22 -7.70 -0.90
N SER A 518 -18.34 -7.15 -1.73
CA SER A 518 -18.70 -6.66 -3.08
C SER A 518 -19.30 -7.76 -3.95
N TRP A 519 -18.70 -8.96 -3.94
CA TRP A 519 -19.21 -10.13 -4.65
C TRP A 519 -20.62 -10.55 -4.18
N ARG A 520 -20.87 -10.61 -2.86
CA ARG A 520 -22.22 -10.92 -2.34
C ARG A 520 -23.25 -9.87 -2.74
N THR A 521 -22.85 -8.59 -2.72
CA THR A 521 -23.69 -7.49 -3.21
C THR A 521 -24.03 -7.67 -4.69
N LEU A 522 -23.03 -7.98 -5.53
CA LEU A 522 -23.21 -8.30 -6.94
C LEU A 522 -24.23 -9.43 -7.11
N LEU A 523 -24.01 -10.59 -6.49
CA LEU A 523 -24.90 -11.75 -6.65
C LEU A 523 -26.34 -11.47 -6.22
N LYS A 524 -26.52 -10.73 -5.12
CA LYS A 524 -27.86 -10.30 -4.68
C LYS A 524 -28.55 -9.43 -5.74
N GLY A 525 -27.81 -8.49 -6.34
CA GLY A 525 -28.32 -7.64 -7.41
C GLY A 525 -28.64 -8.41 -8.69
N LEU A 526 -27.73 -9.28 -9.15
CA LEU A 526 -27.95 -10.13 -10.31
C LEU A 526 -29.21 -10.99 -10.15
N LYS A 527 -29.40 -11.60 -8.97
CA LYS A 527 -30.61 -12.37 -8.65
C LYS A 527 -31.88 -11.51 -8.72
N ALA A 528 -31.84 -10.27 -8.22
CA ALA A 528 -32.97 -9.34 -8.29
C ALA A 528 -33.30 -8.92 -9.73
N LEU A 529 -32.29 -8.88 -10.60
CA LEU A 529 -32.41 -8.60 -12.04
C LEU A 529 -32.74 -9.84 -12.89
N GLY A 530 -32.87 -11.02 -12.28
CA GLY A 530 -33.13 -12.28 -12.99
C GLY A 530 -31.94 -12.81 -13.79
N LEU A 531 -30.72 -12.34 -13.52
CA LEU A 531 -29.48 -12.78 -14.16
C LEU A 531 -28.86 -13.97 -13.43
N THR A 532 -28.16 -14.81 -14.18
CA THR A 532 -27.44 -15.99 -13.67
C THR A 532 -25.94 -15.88 -13.94
N HIS A 533 -25.14 -16.68 -13.23
CA HIS A 533 -23.68 -16.73 -13.37
C HIS A 533 -23.21 -18.19 -13.46
N LEU A 534 -22.02 -18.41 -14.02
CA LEU A 534 -21.55 -19.76 -14.37
C LEU A 534 -21.11 -20.61 -13.18
N ILE A 535 -20.43 -20.01 -12.20
CA ILE A 535 -19.79 -20.76 -11.10
C ILE A 535 -20.63 -20.66 -9.83
N ASP A 536 -20.95 -21.81 -9.24
CA ASP A 536 -21.66 -21.88 -7.95
C ASP A 536 -20.80 -21.38 -6.78
N GLU A 537 -21.45 -20.85 -5.76
CA GLU A 537 -20.80 -20.22 -4.60
C GLU A 537 -19.67 -21.04 -3.94
N PRO A 538 -19.78 -22.38 -3.75
CA PRO A 538 -18.72 -23.15 -3.10
C PRO A 538 -17.39 -23.17 -3.85
N ASN A 539 -17.44 -23.05 -5.19
CA ASN A 539 -16.27 -23.11 -6.07
C ASN A 539 -15.87 -21.73 -6.61
N HIS A 540 -16.59 -20.67 -6.22
CA HIS A 540 -16.38 -19.32 -6.74
C HIS A 540 -15.27 -18.59 -5.97
N SER A 541 -14.32 -17.97 -6.68
CA SER A 541 -13.18 -17.22 -6.10
C SER A 541 -13.57 -15.96 -5.34
N ARG A 542 -14.74 -15.39 -5.67
CA ARG A 542 -15.27 -14.11 -5.16
C ARG A 542 -14.46 -12.88 -5.60
N ILE A 543 -13.61 -13.06 -6.61
CA ILE A 543 -12.75 -12.05 -7.22
C ILE A 543 -13.37 -11.54 -8.52
N ILE A 544 -13.93 -12.45 -9.32
CA ILE A 544 -14.59 -12.16 -10.60
C ILE A 544 -15.74 -13.12 -10.83
N THR A 545 -16.85 -12.61 -11.37
CA THR A 545 -18.05 -13.38 -11.70
C THR A 545 -18.30 -13.31 -13.20
N SER A 546 -18.48 -14.47 -13.82
CA SER A 546 -18.92 -14.59 -15.21
C SER A 546 -20.44 -14.74 -15.26
N ILE A 547 -21.09 -13.72 -15.80
CA ILE A 547 -22.54 -13.53 -15.84
C ILE A 547 -23.01 -13.95 -17.23
N VAL A 548 -24.06 -14.76 -17.29
CA VAL A 548 -24.67 -15.16 -18.56
C VAL A 548 -25.35 -13.96 -19.18
N GLU A 549 -25.06 -13.69 -20.45
CA GLU A 549 -25.68 -12.58 -21.17
C GLU A 549 -27.20 -12.78 -21.25
N PRO A 550 -28.01 -11.73 -21.01
CA PRO A 550 -29.45 -11.78 -21.20
C PRO A 550 -29.83 -12.15 -22.63
N SER A 551 -30.83 -13.02 -22.80
CA SER A 551 -31.32 -13.43 -24.13
C SER A 551 -32.41 -12.52 -24.72
N HIS A 552 -32.67 -11.35 -24.12
CA HIS A 552 -33.75 -10.46 -24.56
C HIS A 552 -33.37 -9.63 -25.79
N GLN A 553 -34.36 -9.35 -26.64
CA GLN A 553 -34.21 -8.52 -27.83
C GLN A 553 -33.98 -7.06 -27.41
N GLY A 554 -32.71 -6.63 -27.40
CA GLY A 554 -32.29 -5.31 -26.92
C GLY A 554 -30.99 -5.33 -26.11
N TYR A 555 -30.50 -6.51 -25.70
CA TYR A 555 -29.18 -6.63 -25.09
C TYR A 555 -28.08 -6.66 -26.15
N ASP A 556 -27.12 -5.74 -26.00
CA ASP A 556 -25.81 -5.82 -26.64
C ASP A 556 -24.71 -5.53 -25.60
N PHE A 557 -23.59 -6.25 -25.67
CA PHE A 557 -22.49 -6.09 -24.71
C PHE A 557 -21.74 -4.78 -24.91
N ASP A 558 -21.50 -4.37 -26.16
CA ASP A 558 -20.76 -3.14 -26.47
C ASP A 558 -21.59 -1.91 -26.08
N GLU A 559 -22.91 -1.94 -26.31
CA GLU A 559 -23.83 -0.89 -25.83
C GLU A 559 -23.88 -0.81 -24.30
N LEU A 560 -23.91 -1.95 -23.59
CA LEU A 560 -23.84 -1.98 -22.12
C LEU A 560 -22.49 -1.42 -21.63
N HIS A 561 -21.40 -1.83 -22.28
CA HIS A 561 -20.06 -1.39 -21.94
C HIS A 561 -19.96 0.14 -22.06
N ASP A 562 -20.38 0.71 -23.18
CA ASP A 562 -20.29 2.16 -23.43
C ASP A 562 -21.20 2.95 -22.49
N PHE A 563 -22.43 2.46 -22.24
CA PHE A 563 -23.34 3.05 -21.26
C PHE A 563 -22.70 3.15 -19.86
N LEU A 564 -21.98 2.12 -19.42
CA LEU A 564 -21.29 2.09 -18.13
C LEU A 564 -20.00 2.91 -18.15
N TYR A 565 -19.25 2.87 -19.25
CA TYR A 565 -17.98 3.57 -19.43
C TYR A 565 -18.15 5.08 -19.31
N ASP A 566 -19.18 5.63 -19.96
CA ASP A 566 -19.56 7.05 -19.88
C ASP A 566 -19.93 7.48 -18.45
N ARG A 567 -20.25 6.52 -17.57
CA ARG A 567 -20.61 6.73 -16.17
C ARG A 567 -19.51 6.31 -15.20
N GLY A 568 -18.29 6.07 -15.71
CA GLY A 568 -17.10 5.81 -14.91
C GLY A 568 -16.87 4.35 -14.53
N PHE A 569 -17.58 3.40 -15.13
CA PHE A 569 -17.43 1.96 -14.88
C PHE A 569 -16.90 1.22 -16.11
N THR A 570 -15.94 0.31 -15.91
CA THR A 570 -15.41 -0.54 -17.00
C THR A 570 -15.70 -2.00 -16.69
N ILE A 571 -16.64 -2.61 -17.43
CA ILE A 571 -16.90 -4.05 -17.38
C ILE A 571 -15.99 -4.80 -18.35
N TYR A 572 -16.03 -6.14 -18.33
CA TYR A 572 -15.11 -6.96 -19.10
C TYR A 572 -15.86 -8.00 -19.93
N PRO A 573 -15.47 -8.25 -21.20
CA PRO A 573 -16.17 -9.21 -22.05
C PRO A 573 -15.97 -10.64 -21.54
N GLY A 574 -16.79 -11.57 -22.01
CA GLY A 574 -16.60 -13.01 -21.81
C GLY A 574 -15.28 -13.52 -22.36
N LYS A 575 -15.02 -14.80 -22.12
CA LYS A 575 -13.79 -15.47 -22.61
C LYS A 575 -14.01 -16.92 -23.00
N LEU A 576 -15.28 -17.33 -23.14
CA LEU A 576 -15.67 -18.67 -23.54
C LEU A 576 -16.34 -18.56 -24.90
N ASP A 577 -15.79 -19.26 -25.91
CA ASP A 577 -16.27 -19.16 -27.29
C ASP A 577 -17.69 -19.73 -27.45
N ASP A 578 -18.08 -20.70 -26.61
CA ASP A 578 -19.36 -21.40 -26.69
C ASP A 578 -20.45 -20.84 -25.74
N LEU A 579 -20.12 -19.81 -24.93
CA LEU A 579 -21.01 -19.27 -23.90
C LEU A 579 -20.94 -17.73 -23.87
N ASN A 580 -22.02 -17.09 -24.32
CA ASN A 580 -22.20 -15.64 -24.24
C ASN A 580 -22.26 -15.20 -22.78
N THR A 581 -21.20 -14.53 -22.35
CA THR A 581 -21.00 -14.08 -20.99
C THR A 581 -20.32 -12.73 -20.99
N PHE A 582 -20.58 -11.94 -19.95
CA PHE A 582 -19.71 -10.84 -19.57
C PHE A 582 -19.20 -11.07 -18.15
N ARG A 583 -18.14 -10.35 -17.78
CA ARG A 583 -17.46 -10.55 -16.51
C ARG A 583 -17.40 -9.25 -15.72
N VAL A 584 -17.64 -9.40 -14.42
CA VAL A 584 -17.55 -8.34 -13.44
C VAL A 584 -16.59 -8.79 -12.34
N ALA A 585 -15.43 -8.16 -12.30
CA ALA A 585 -14.46 -8.29 -11.23
C ALA A 585 -14.75 -7.29 -10.12
N ASN A 586 -14.29 -7.64 -8.91
CA ASN A 586 -14.49 -6.78 -7.75
C ASN A 586 -13.20 -6.63 -6.91
N ILE A 587 -12.09 -6.37 -7.60
CA ILE A 587 -10.75 -6.20 -7.03
C ILE A 587 -10.27 -4.75 -7.13
N GLY A 588 -9.10 -4.45 -6.58
CA GLY A 588 -8.57 -3.08 -6.52
C GLY A 588 -9.21 -2.26 -5.41
N ASP A 589 -9.08 -0.95 -5.49
CA ASP A 589 -9.62 0.03 -4.53
C ASP A 589 -11.12 0.29 -4.75
N ILE A 590 -11.90 -0.78 -4.69
CA ILE A 590 -13.36 -0.75 -4.78
C ILE A 590 -14.02 -1.33 -3.53
N THR A 591 -15.28 -0.97 -3.32
CA THR A 591 -16.10 -1.43 -2.20
C THR A 591 -17.48 -1.89 -2.67
N TYR A 592 -18.25 -2.47 -1.75
CA TYR A 592 -19.63 -2.88 -2.04
C TYR A 592 -20.52 -1.72 -2.49
N LYS A 593 -20.21 -0.47 -2.12
CA LYS A 593 -20.95 0.71 -2.56
C LYS A 593 -20.78 0.97 -4.05
N ASP A 594 -19.57 0.78 -4.57
CA ASP A 594 -19.30 0.86 -6.01
C ASP A 594 -20.12 -0.20 -6.76
N MET A 595 -20.27 -1.39 -6.16
CA MET A 595 -21.09 -2.45 -6.72
C MET A 595 -22.60 -2.14 -6.68
N GLU A 596 -23.10 -1.46 -5.64
CA GLU A 596 -24.49 -0.97 -5.58
C GLU A 596 -24.77 0.06 -6.69
N CYS A 597 -23.82 0.97 -6.93
CA CYS A 597 -23.89 1.92 -8.04
C CYS A 597 -23.89 1.21 -9.39
N PHE A 598 -22.98 0.25 -9.61
CA PHE A 598 -22.95 -0.57 -10.82
C PHE A 598 -24.29 -1.28 -11.06
N LEU A 599 -24.86 -1.92 -10.04
CA LEU A 599 -26.14 -2.63 -10.15
C LEU A 599 -27.30 -1.69 -10.49
N THR A 600 -27.30 -0.48 -9.95
CA THR A 600 -28.29 0.55 -10.27
C THR A 600 -28.21 0.94 -11.74
N LEU A 601 -27.00 1.11 -12.27
CA LEU A 601 -26.78 1.43 -13.68
C LEU A 601 -27.14 0.25 -14.59
N LEU A 602 -26.78 -0.97 -14.19
CA LEU A 602 -27.15 -2.18 -14.92
C LEU A 602 -28.68 -2.34 -14.99
N GLU A 603 -29.39 -2.09 -13.89
CA GLU A 603 -30.85 -2.10 -13.87
C GLU A 603 -31.45 -1.04 -14.81
N GLN A 604 -30.86 0.16 -14.87
CA GLN A 604 -31.30 1.22 -15.77
C GLN A 604 -31.13 0.82 -17.23
N TYR A 605 -29.97 0.25 -17.60
CA TYR A 605 -29.71 -0.23 -18.95
C TYR A 605 -30.70 -1.34 -19.36
N LEU A 606 -30.96 -2.32 -18.49
CA LEU A 606 -31.86 -3.43 -18.79
C LEU A 606 -33.35 -3.04 -18.85
N LYS A 607 -33.72 -1.84 -18.39
CA LYS A 607 -35.10 -1.33 -18.39
C LYS A 607 -35.38 -0.29 -19.48
N GLY A 608 -34.35 0.42 -19.93
CA GLY A 608 -34.42 1.37 -21.05
C GLY A 608 -34.42 0.63 -22.38
#